data_AF-A0A5S4VQ45-F1
#
_entry.id   AF-A0A5S4VQ45-F1
#
_cell.length_a   1.000
_cell.length_b   1.000
_cell.length_c   1.000
_cell.angle_alpha   90.00
_cell.angle_beta   90.00
_cell.angle_gamma   90.00
#
_symmetry.space_group_name_H-M   'P 1'
#
loop_
_entity.id
_entity.type
_entity.pdbx_description
1 polymer ?
#
loop_
_entity_poly.entity_id
_entity_poly.type
_entity_poly.pdbx_seq_one_letter_code
_entity_poly.pdbx_strand_id
1 'polypeptide(L)'
;MAYINSQSKDGKTYDSNQAFRCSRYHNKYHSCTGHYIKASTVEMLIYHATKRVSQYVLNDEKEFVEQLKAQYELQCEKDNTDDKKELLEAKRRMMDLDDLI
;
A
#
# COMPACT_ATOMS: atom_id res chain seq x y z
N MET A 1 -3.42 -12.80 16.11
CA MET A 1 -2.19 -13.52 16.53
C MET A 1 -1.38 -12.59 17.41
N ALA A 2 -0.64 -13.12 18.38
CA ALA A 2 0.23 -12.33 19.25
C ALA A 2 1.70 -12.59 18.87
N TYR A 3 2.49 -11.54 18.72
CA TYR A 3 3.92 -11.67 18.50
C TYR A 3 4.61 -12.08 19.80
N ILE A 4 5.52 -13.04 19.72
CA ILE A 4 6.34 -13.53 20.82
C ILE A 4 7.82 -13.42 20.46
N ASN A 5 8.61 -12.96 21.43
CA ASN A 5 10.06 -12.93 21.37
C ASN A 5 10.60 -13.49 22.69
N SER A 6 11.02 -14.75 22.67
CA SER A 6 11.50 -15.46 23.86
C SER A 6 13.01 -15.65 23.84
N GLN A 7 13.68 -15.41 24.96
CA GLN A 7 15.08 -15.76 25.12
C GLN A 7 15.21 -17.25 25.50
N SER A 8 16.19 -17.92 24.91
CA SER A 8 16.51 -19.31 25.25
C SER A 8 17.34 -19.39 26.54
N LYS A 9 17.23 -20.50 27.25
CA LYS A 9 17.96 -20.69 28.52
C LYS A 9 19.47 -20.85 28.32
N ASP A 10 19.88 -21.30 27.14
CA ASP A 10 21.28 -21.46 26.72
C ASP A 10 21.86 -20.20 26.07
N GLY A 11 21.11 -19.09 26.05
CA GLY A 11 21.55 -17.80 25.51
C GLY A 11 21.64 -17.74 23.99
N LYS A 12 21.29 -18.82 23.29
CA LYS A 12 21.32 -18.92 21.83
C LYS A 12 20.04 -18.38 21.19
N THR A 13 20.18 -17.61 20.11
CA THR A 13 19.01 -17.15 19.34
C THR A 13 18.60 -18.24 18.34
N TYR A 14 17.39 -18.76 18.49
CA TYR A 14 16.77 -19.67 17.54
C TYR A 14 15.70 -18.94 16.75
N ASP A 15 15.48 -19.37 15.51
CA ASP A 15 14.41 -18.85 14.64
C ASP A 15 13.02 -18.97 15.30
N SER A 16 12.76 -20.06 16.02
CA SER A 16 11.50 -20.26 16.77
C SER A 16 11.32 -19.32 17.96
N ASN A 17 12.36 -18.57 18.37
CA ASN A 17 12.25 -17.60 19.45
C ASN A 17 11.39 -16.39 19.05
N GLN A 18 11.29 -16.11 17.75
CA GLN A 18 10.48 -15.03 17.18
C GLN A 18 9.34 -15.64 16.38
N ALA A 19 8.11 -15.50 16.86
CA ALA A 19 6.95 -16.12 16.23
C ALA A 19 5.65 -15.37 16.48
N PHE A 20 4.66 -15.66 15.65
CA PHE A 20 3.28 -15.25 15.83
C PHE A 20 2.49 -16.43 16.38
N ARG A 21 2.10 -16.36 17.65
CA ARG A 21 1.31 -17.39 18.32
C ARG A 21 -0.18 -17.12 18.15
N CYS A 22 -0.98 -18.18 18.10
CA CYS A 22 -2.43 -18.07 18.20
C CYS A 22 -2.84 -17.32 19.47
N SER A 23 -3.62 -16.24 19.33
CA SER A 23 -4.15 -15.50 20.49
C SER A 23 -5.14 -16.34 21.30
N ARG A 24 -5.80 -17.32 20.68
CA ARG A 24 -6.75 -18.22 21.37
C ARG A 24 -6.05 -19.31 22.19
N TYR A 25 -4.73 -19.49 22.07
CA TYR A 25 -4.01 -20.53 22.81
C TYR A 25 -4.10 -20.37 24.33
N HIS A 26 -4.08 -19.13 24.83
CA HIS A 26 -4.24 -18.85 26.27
C HIS A 26 -5.71 -18.82 26.74
N ASN A 27 -6.67 -19.06 25.84
CA ASN A 27 -8.08 -19.01 26.19
C ASN A 27 -8.54 -20.37 26.75
N LYS A 28 -8.99 -20.38 28.01
CA LYS A 28 -9.49 -21.58 28.71
C LYS A 28 -10.77 -22.17 28.10
N TYR A 29 -11.53 -21.37 27.34
CA TYR A 29 -12.82 -21.73 26.77
C TYR A 29 -12.74 -22.29 25.34
N HIS A 30 -11.55 -22.31 24.73
CA HIS A 30 -11.36 -22.83 23.37
C HIS A 30 -10.17 -23.79 23.32
N SER A 31 -10.38 -25.00 22.81
CA SER A 31 -9.31 -25.97 22.59
C SER A 31 -8.45 -25.54 21.39
N CYS A 32 -7.29 -24.94 21.67
CA CYS A 32 -6.27 -24.64 20.67
C CYS A 32 -5.01 -25.45 20.98
N THR A 33 -4.47 -26.14 19.97
CA THR A 33 -3.32 -27.04 20.11
C THR A 33 -1.95 -26.32 20.17
N GLY A 34 -1.93 -25.00 20.33
CA GLY A 34 -0.68 -24.24 20.46
C GLY A 34 0.06 -24.01 19.15
N HIS A 35 -0.66 -23.73 18.06
CA HIS A 35 -0.05 -23.38 16.79
C HIS A 35 0.61 -21.99 16.81
N TYR A 36 1.71 -21.90 16.07
CA TYR A 36 2.47 -20.68 15.85
C TYR A 36 3.04 -20.66 14.44
N ILE A 37 3.37 -19.47 13.95
CA ILE A 37 4.10 -19.26 12.69
C ILE A 37 5.37 -18.51 13.04
N LYS A 38 6.53 -18.95 12.57
CA LYS A 38 7.79 -18.24 12.84
C LYS A 38 7.82 -16.89 12.12
N ALA A 39 8.49 -15.91 12.72
CA ALA A 39 8.61 -14.57 12.14
C ALA A 39 9.28 -14.64 10.75
N SER A 40 10.36 -15.41 10.62
CA SER A 40 11.06 -15.66 9.35
C SER A 40 10.14 -16.21 8.25
N THR A 41 9.15 -17.04 8.59
CA THR A 41 8.20 -17.57 7.61
C THR A 41 7.27 -16.47 7.10
N VAL A 42 6.81 -15.59 7.99
CA VAL A 42 5.99 -14.44 7.60
C VAL A 42 6.81 -13.45 6.76
N GLU A 43 8.04 -13.16 7.17
CA GLU A 43 8.97 -12.30 6.42
C GLU A 43 9.24 -12.84 5.02
N MET A 44 9.47 -14.16 4.90
CA MET A 44 9.67 -14.83 3.62
C MET A 44 8.43 -14.72 2.72
N LEU A 45 7.23 -14.91 3.28
CA LEU A 45 5.98 -14.76 2.53
C LEU A 45 5.78 -13.31 2.04
N ILE A 46 6.04 -12.32 2.90
CA ILE A 46 6.01 -10.90 2.52
C ILE A 46 7.03 -10.62 1.43
N TYR A 47 8.26 -11.10 1.58
CA TYR A 47 9.32 -10.95 0.57
C TYR A 47 8.91 -11.54 -0.78
N HIS A 48 8.36 -12.75 -0.80
CA HIS A 48 7.88 -13.37 -2.04
C HIS A 48 6.71 -12.61 -2.67
N ALA A 49 5.75 -12.15 -1.86
CA ALA A 49 4.63 -11.36 -2.34
C ALA A 49 5.11 -10.05 -2.96
N THR A 50 5.97 -9.30 -2.26
CA THR A 50 6.57 -8.06 -2.75
C THR A 50 7.39 -8.31 -4.00
N LYS A 51 8.27 -9.31 -4.00
CA LYS A 51 9.09 -9.67 -5.16
C LYS A 51 8.22 -10.00 -6.38
N ARG A 52 7.13 -10.74 -6.19
CA ARG A 52 6.21 -11.07 -7.28
C ARG A 52 5.54 -9.83 -7.86
N VAL A 53 5.04 -8.93 -7.02
CA VAL A 53 4.45 -7.65 -7.47
C VAL A 53 5.49 -6.80 -8.19
N SER A 54 6.69 -6.67 -7.61
CA SER A 54 7.79 -5.93 -8.23
C SER A 54 8.25 -6.57 -9.55
N GLN A 55 8.18 -7.89 -9.70
CA GLN A 55 8.51 -8.58 -10.95
C GLN A 55 7.53 -8.25 -12.07
N TYR A 56 6.24 -8.04 -11.79
CA TYR A 56 5.31 -7.56 -12.82
C TYR A 56 5.70 -6.16 -13.31
N VAL A 57 6.10 -5.28 -12.40
CA VAL A 57 6.59 -3.94 -12.76
C VAL A 57 7.88 -4.01 -13.58
N LEU A 58 8.78 -4.95 -13.29
CA LEU A 58 10.06 -5.08 -14.01
C LEU A 58 9.92 -5.83 -15.35
N ASN A 59 9.03 -6.80 -15.46
CA ASN A 59 8.81 -7.55 -16.70
C ASN A 59 7.98 -6.74 -17.72
N ASP A 60 7.04 -5.93 -17.23
CA ASP A 60 6.14 -5.12 -18.05
C ASP A 60 6.45 -3.62 -17.89
N GLU A 61 7.71 -3.27 -17.57
CA GLU A 61 8.15 -1.88 -17.29
C GLU A 61 7.74 -0.93 -18.42
N LYS A 62 7.89 -1.37 -19.67
CA LYS A 62 7.53 -0.58 -20.84
C LYS A 62 6.02 -0.29 -20.88
N GLU A 63 5.20 -1.32 -20.67
CA GLU A 63 3.74 -1.17 -20.69
C GLU A 63 3.26 -0.32 -19.49
N PHE A 64 3.86 -0.51 -18.32
CA PHE A 64 3.58 0.30 -17.14
C PHE A 64 3.93 1.78 -17.37
N VAL A 65 5.09 2.07 -17.94
CA VAL A 65 5.51 3.46 -18.27
C VAL A 65 4.59 4.06 -19.33
N GLU A 66 4.17 3.30 -20.34
CA GLU A 66 3.21 3.75 -21.35
C GLU A 66 1.84 4.05 -20.74
N GLN A 67 1.31 3.17 -19.89
CA GLN A 67 0.04 3.40 -19.18
C GLN A 67 0.13 4.62 -18.24
N LEU A 68 1.25 4.76 -17.52
CA LEU A 68 1.47 5.89 -16.62
C LEU A 68 1.54 7.22 -17.38
N LYS A 69 2.25 7.24 -18.52
CA LYS A 69 2.30 8.42 -19.40
C LYS A 69 0.93 8.77 -19.96
N ALA A 70 0.19 7.78 -20.46
CA ALA A 70 -1.16 8.01 -20.98
C ALA A 70 -2.11 8.57 -19.91
N GLN A 71 -2.03 8.07 -18.67
CA GLN A 71 -2.82 8.64 -17.56
C GLN A 71 -2.40 10.06 -17.22
N TYR A 72 -1.10 10.36 -17.23
CA TYR A 72 -0.59 11.69 -16.96
C TYR A 72 -1.02 12.71 -18.02
N GLU A 73 -0.91 12.35 -19.30
CA GLU A 73 -1.37 13.18 -20.43
C GLU A 73 -2.87 13.46 -20.33
N LEU A 74 -3.69 12.43 -20.06
CA LEU A 74 -5.13 12.58 -19.89
C LEU A 74 -5.50 13.48 -18.71
N GLN A 75 -4.71 13.46 -17.64
CA GLN A 75 -4.88 14.36 -16.50
C GLN A 75 -4.51 15.80 -16.87
N CYS A 76 -3.37 16.02 -17.52
CA CYS A 76 -2.96 17.35 -17.97
C CYS A 76 -3.96 17.97 -18.97
N GLU A 77 -4.58 17.18 -19.85
CA GLU A 77 -5.63 17.65 -20.75
C GLU A 77 -6.88 18.11 -20.00
N LYS A 78 -7.29 17.37 -18.96
CA LYS A 78 -8.41 17.75 -18.09
C LYS A 78 -8.12 19.05 -17.36
N ASP A 79 -6.97 19.12 -16.69
CA ASP A 79 -6.56 20.30 -15.92
C ASP A 79 -6.51 21.55 -16.82
N ASN A 80 -5.91 21.43 -18.02
CA ASN A 80 -5.89 22.52 -19.00
C ASN A 80 -7.29 22.95 -19.49
N THR A 81 -8.24 22.02 -19.54
CA THR A 81 -9.61 22.31 -19.98
C THR A 81 -10.38 23.01 -18.87
N ASP A 82 -10.23 22.56 -17.63
CA ASP A 82 -10.84 23.16 -16.45
C ASP A 82 -10.30 24.57 -16.21
N ASP A 83 -8.97 24.76 -16.30
CA ASP A 83 -8.32 26.08 -16.19
C ASP A 83 -8.85 27.09 -17.23
N LYS A 84 -9.02 26.65 -18.48
CA LYS A 84 -9.58 27.50 -19.54
C LYS A 84 -11.03 27.87 -19.26
N LYS A 85 -11.81 26.93 -18.75
CA LYS A 85 -13.22 27.14 -18.41
C LYS A 85 -13.35 28.13 -17.25
N GLU A 86 -12.56 27.95 -16.20
CA GLU A 86 -12.51 28.86 -15.06
C GLU A 86 -12.09 30.28 -15.49
N LEU A 87 -11.07 30.38 -16.35
CA LEU A 87 -10.62 31.67 -16.89
C LEU A 87 -11.72 32.39 -17.69
N LEU A 88 -12.46 31.67 -18.53
CA LEU A 88 -13.58 32.24 -19.29
C LEU A 88 -14.72 32.69 -18.37
N GLU A 89 -15.03 31.90 -17.35
CA GLU A 89 -16.07 32.24 -16.38
C GLU A 89 -15.68 33.47 -15.55
N ALA A 90 -14.43 33.55 -15.09
CA ALA A 90 -13.90 34.73 -14.39
C ALA A 90 -13.96 35.99 -15.27
N LYS A 91 -13.58 35.89 -16.55
CA LYS A 91 -13.69 37.00 -17.52
C LYS A 91 -15.13 37.46 -17.69
N ARG A 92 -16.08 36.52 -17.80
CA ARG A 92 -17.50 36.85 -17.92
C ARG A 92 -18.02 37.55 -16.67
N ARG A 93 -17.68 37.06 -15.48
CA ARG A 93 -18.06 37.72 -14.21
C ARG A 93 -17.49 39.14 -14.10
N MET A 94 -16.27 39.40 -14.60
CA MET A 94 -15.71 40.75 -14.63
C MET A 94 -16.51 41.67 -15.54
N MET A 95 -16.85 41.23 -16.75
CA MET A 95 -17.68 42.02 -17.68
C MET A 95 -19.07 42.31 -17.12
N ASP A 96 -19.73 41.30 -16.53
CA ASP A 96 -21.05 41.46 -15.93
C ASP A 96 -21.02 42.47 -14.75
N LEU A 97 -19.90 42.58 -14.02
CA LEU A 97 -19.71 43.58 -12.96
C LEU A 97 -19.44 44.98 -13.53
N ASP A 98 -18.66 45.09 -14.61
CA ASP A 98 -18.38 46.37 -15.28
C ASP A 98 -19.65 46.97 -15.91
N ASP A 99 -20.58 46.14 -16.39
CA ASP A 99 -21.88 46.59 -16.95
C ASP A 99 -22.88 47.09 -15.88
N LEU A 100 -22.63 46.81 -14.61
CA LEU A 100 -23.51 47.15 -13.48
C LEU A 100 -23.10 48.45 -12.74
N ILE A 101 -22.04 49.13 -13.18
CA ILE A 101 -21.47 50.36 -12.60
C ILE A 101 -21.60 51.52 -13.59
#